data_AF-A0A820U4X3-F1
#
_entry.id   AF-A0A820U4X3-F1
#
_cell.length_a   1.000
_cell.length_b   1.000
_cell.length_c   1.000
_cell.angle_alpha   90.00
_cell.angle_beta   90.00
_cell.angle_gamma   90.00
#
_symmetry.space_group_name_H-M   'P 1'
#
loop_
_entity.id
_entity.type
_entity.pdbx_description
1 polymer ?
#
loop_
_entity_poly.entity_id
_entity_poly.type
_entity_poly.pdbx_seq_one_letter_code
_entity_poly.pdbx_strand_id
1 'polypeptide(L)'
;VITRRRTAREILDEYERLAKEREERNLNRITNANASVNTTINLTDVFNQINSTDENNNHFPVIETKEFTVQQSIDIPLTSQDSVTINAIVTTTNRRGVGLLTTSFRRILSNLSWFRIDLTIGQHPNVGFHFFRRLTQKLQANVNTTFSLLNGGKRLATSGFLFSITYQLANNLTSSLQWKTGRGSFMKGILQYDNQKWALSSAVQFGFTNTFGAIDGVYRFPGVCNLRCSLK
;
A
#
# COMPACT_ATOMS: atom_id res chain seq x y z
N VAL A 1 19.17 57.89 -9.32
CA VAL A 1 18.21 56.77 -9.51
C VAL A 1 17.20 56.85 -8.37
N ILE A 2 15.96 57.26 -8.66
CA ILE A 2 14.93 57.49 -7.63
C ILE A 2 14.35 56.13 -7.23
N THR A 3 14.67 55.67 -6.02
CA THR A 3 14.08 54.46 -5.44
C THR A 3 12.65 54.75 -4.98
N ARG A 4 11.65 54.38 -5.80
CA ARG A 4 10.25 54.32 -5.37
C ARG A 4 10.13 53.37 -4.17
N ARG A 5 9.72 53.90 -3.01
CA ARG A 5 9.28 53.06 -1.87
C ARG A 5 7.94 52.44 -2.24
N ARG A 6 7.93 51.11 -2.43
CA ARG A 6 6.69 50.33 -2.62
C ARG A 6 5.82 50.44 -1.37
N THR A 7 4.52 50.47 -1.59
CA THR A 7 3.52 50.64 -0.54
C THR A 7 3.43 49.36 0.31
N ALA A 8 3.19 49.47 1.62
CA ALA A 8 3.14 48.30 2.53
C ALA A 8 2.16 47.20 2.07
N ARG A 9 1.06 47.61 1.40
CA ARG A 9 0.07 46.71 0.80
C ARG A 9 0.60 45.95 -0.42
N GLU A 10 1.43 46.60 -1.23
CA GLU A 10 2.06 46.02 -2.43
C GLU A 10 3.13 44.98 -2.06
N ILE A 11 3.84 45.20 -0.94
CA ILE A 11 4.81 44.24 -0.39
C ILE A 11 4.12 42.98 0.15
N LEU A 12 2.94 43.12 0.77
CA LEU A 12 2.15 41.97 1.24
C LEU A 12 1.62 41.13 0.08
N ASP A 13 1.05 41.75 -0.95
CA ASP A 13 0.54 41.05 -2.13
C ASP A 13 1.69 40.35 -2.90
N GLU A 14 2.85 41.00 -3.01
CA GLU A 14 4.05 40.42 -3.64
C GLU A 14 4.61 39.25 -2.80
N TYR A 15 4.56 39.35 -1.46
CA TYR A 15 4.96 38.28 -0.55
C TYR A 15 4.04 37.06 -0.65
N GLU A 16 2.71 37.29 -0.69
CA GLU A 16 1.72 36.23 -0.83
C GLU A 16 1.85 35.51 -2.19
N ARG A 17 2.11 36.27 -3.26
CA ARG A 17 2.40 35.71 -4.59
C ARG A 17 3.68 34.87 -4.60
N LEU A 18 4.77 35.36 -4.02
CA LEU A 18 6.05 34.63 -3.93
C LEU A 18 5.97 33.38 -3.04
N ALA A 19 5.16 33.42 -1.98
CA ALA A 19 4.91 32.26 -1.12
C ALA A 19 4.18 31.15 -1.88
N LYS A 20 3.12 31.52 -2.63
CA LYS A 20 2.37 30.58 -3.47
C LYS A 20 3.22 29.99 -4.60
N GLU A 21 4.07 30.80 -5.24
CA GLU A 21 4.97 30.34 -6.31
C GLU A 21 6.08 29.40 -5.79
N ARG A 22 6.54 29.59 -4.54
CA ARG A 22 7.44 28.65 -3.86
C ARG A 22 6.74 27.34 -3.52
N GLU A 23 5.49 27.39 -3.08
CA GLU A 23 4.69 26.21 -2.78
C GLU A 23 4.44 25.39 -4.04
N GLU A 24 4.06 26.03 -5.16
CA GLU A 24 3.88 25.38 -6.47
C GLU A 24 5.19 24.79 -7.02
N ARG A 25 6.32 25.50 -6.92
CA ARG A 25 7.63 24.97 -7.34
C ARG A 25 8.08 23.79 -6.49
N ASN A 26 7.72 23.75 -5.21
CA ASN A 26 8.03 22.63 -4.33
C ASN A 26 7.15 21.42 -4.70
N LEU A 27 5.86 21.64 -4.98
CA LEU A 27 4.93 20.61 -5.44
C LEU A 27 5.45 19.91 -6.71
N ASN A 28 5.91 20.67 -7.70
CA ASN A 28 6.43 20.12 -8.96
C ASN A 28 7.71 19.28 -8.82
N ARG A 29 8.45 19.41 -7.69
CA ARG A 29 9.64 18.60 -7.41
C ARG A 29 9.31 17.29 -6.69
N ILE A 30 8.08 17.11 -6.20
CA ILE A 30 7.67 15.98 -5.36
C ILE A 30 6.97 14.87 -6.17
N THR A 31 6.76 15.07 -7.48
CA THR A 31 6.21 13.99 -8.33
C THR A 31 7.17 12.81 -8.37
N ASN A 32 6.86 11.78 -7.58
CA ASN A 32 7.67 10.60 -7.44
C ASN A 32 7.06 9.49 -8.29
N ALA A 33 7.76 9.10 -9.36
CA ALA A 33 7.42 7.93 -10.15
C ALA A 33 8.27 6.75 -9.67
N ASN A 34 7.62 5.67 -9.26
CA ASN A 34 8.24 4.42 -8.88
C ASN A 34 7.83 3.34 -9.90
N ALA A 35 8.80 2.70 -10.53
CA ALA A 35 8.56 1.58 -11.43
C ALA A 35 9.34 0.35 -10.93
N SER A 36 8.70 -0.82 -10.95
CA SER A 36 9.33 -2.10 -10.65
C SER A 36 8.92 -3.14 -11.68
N VAL A 37 9.87 -4.00 -12.05
CA VAL A 37 9.66 -5.10 -12.99
C VAL A 37 10.16 -6.38 -12.33
N ASN A 38 9.25 -7.33 -12.14
CA ASN A 38 9.52 -8.62 -11.51
C ASN A 38 9.27 -9.72 -12.55
N THR A 39 10.25 -10.60 -12.76
CA THR A 39 10.15 -11.72 -13.70
C THR A 39 10.49 -13.02 -13.00
N THR A 40 9.58 -13.99 -13.07
CA THR A 40 9.76 -15.36 -12.56
C THR A 40 10.03 -16.29 -13.73
N ILE A 41 11.23 -16.85 -13.78
CA ILE A 41 11.68 -17.73 -14.86
C ILE A 41 11.51 -19.19 -14.44
N ASN A 42 10.95 -20.02 -15.32
CA ASN A 42 10.92 -21.47 -15.17
C ASN A 42 12.22 -22.05 -15.70
N LEU A 43 12.99 -22.68 -14.82
CA LEU A 43 14.28 -23.30 -15.13
C LEU A 43 14.23 -24.84 -15.13
N THR A 44 13.02 -25.45 -15.10
CA THR A 44 12.88 -26.91 -15.02
C THR A 44 13.66 -27.62 -16.14
N ASP A 45 13.65 -27.08 -17.36
CA ASP A 45 14.35 -27.65 -18.51
C ASP A 45 15.89 -27.59 -18.34
N VAL A 46 16.40 -26.47 -17.79
CA VAL A 46 17.83 -26.29 -17.48
C VAL A 46 18.30 -27.31 -16.44
N PHE A 47 17.51 -27.58 -15.40
CA PHE A 47 17.89 -28.55 -14.36
C PHE A 47 17.73 -30.00 -14.80
N ASN A 48 16.81 -30.30 -15.70
CA ASN A 48 16.65 -31.65 -16.26
C ASN A 48 17.83 -32.04 -17.14
N GLN A 49 18.38 -31.08 -17.91
CA GLN A 49 19.54 -31.32 -18.78
C GLN A 49 20.83 -31.61 -17.99
N ILE A 50 20.99 -31.06 -16.78
CA ILE A 50 22.15 -31.35 -15.90
C ILE A 50 22.12 -32.79 -15.37
N ASN A 51 20.92 -33.35 -15.17
CA ASN A 51 20.74 -34.69 -14.62
C ASN A 51 20.66 -35.78 -15.70
N SER A 52 20.44 -35.42 -16.97
CA SER A 52 20.46 -36.36 -18.08
C SER A 52 21.90 -36.58 -18.56
N THR A 53 22.43 -37.78 -18.33
CA THR A 53 23.76 -38.25 -18.75
C THR A 53 23.93 -38.44 -20.27
N ASP A 54 22.98 -37.95 -21.08
CA ASP A 54 22.94 -38.17 -22.52
C ASP A 54 23.78 -37.13 -23.25
N GLU A 55 25.06 -37.45 -23.48
CA GLU A 55 26.06 -36.62 -24.19
C GLU A 55 25.66 -36.25 -25.64
N ASN A 56 24.61 -36.86 -26.20
CA ASN A 56 24.17 -36.63 -27.58
C ASN A 56 23.00 -35.63 -27.72
N ASN A 57 22.44 -35.12 -26.62
CA ASN A 57 21.31 -34.21 -26.67
C ASN A 57 21.74 -32.74 -26.53
N ASN A 58 22.45 -32.25 -27.54
CA ASN A 58 23.01 -30.90 -27.61
C ASN A 58 21.94 -29.84 -27.97
N HIS A 59 20.76 -29.92 -27.36
CA HIS A 59 19.70 -28.93 -27.54
C HIS A 59 19.89 -27.81 -26.51
N PHE A 60 19.76 -26.55 -26.95
CA PHE A 60 19.79 -25.42 -26.02
C PHE A 60 18.54 -25.45 -25.13
N PRO A 61 18.68 -25.28 -23.81
CA PRO A 61 17.54 -25.33 -22.90
C PRO A 61 16.56 -24.20 -23.21
N VAL A 62 15.27 -24.51 -23.23
CA VAL A 62 14.22 -23.52 -23.48
C VAL A 62 13.91 -22.83 -22.16
N ILE A 63 14.39 -21.60 -22.02
CA ILE A 63 14.08 -20.75 -20.88
C ILE A 63 12.67 -20.17 -21.06
N GLU A 64 11.72 -20.62 -20.26
CA GLU A 64 10.34 -20.10 -20.29
C GLU A 64 10.09 -19.15 -19.12
N THR A 65 9.57 -17.96 -19.40
CA THR A 65 9.09 -17.04 -18.35
C THR A 65 7.72 -17.50 -17.86
N LYS A 66 7.63 -17.89 -16.58
CA LYS A 66 6.38 -18.34 -15.96
C LYS A 66 5.47 -17.17 -15.59
N GLU A 67 6.06 -16.12 -15.06
CA GLU A 67 5.35 -14.92 -14.61
C GLU A 67 6.15 -13.66 -14.90
N PHE A 68 5.47 -12.62 -15.38
CA PHE A 68 6.06 -11.32 -15.65
C PHE A 68 5.14 -10.24 -15.08
N THR A 69 5.60 -9.49 -14.09
CA THR A 69 4.84 -8.42 -13.42
C THR A 69 5.55 -7.09 -13.57
N VAL A 70 4.87 -6.12 -14.18
CA VAL A 70 5.31 -4.72 -14.27
C VAL A 70 4.39 -3.88 -13.39
N GLN A 71 4.96 -3.12 -12.47
CA GLN A 71 4.23 -2.18 -11.64
C GLN A 71 4.81 -0.78 -11.83
N GLN A 72 3.95 0.20 -12.06
CA GLN A 72 4.31 1.61 -12.15
C GLN A 72 3.35 2.43 -11.31
N SER A 73 3.88 3.22 -10.40
CA SER A 73 3.12 4.14 -9.54
C SER A 73 3.66 5.55 -9.71
N ILE A 74 2.76 6.51 -9.85
CA ILE A 74 3.11 7.94 -9.92
C ILE A 74 2.29 8.65 -8.85
N ASP A 75 2.98 9.32 -7.94
CA ASP A 75 2.36 10.19 -6.94
C ASP A 75 2.44 11.64 -7.44
N ILE A 76 1.27 12.24 -7.65
CA ILE A 76 1.10 13.60 -8.17
C ILE A 76 0.48 14.44 -7.05
N PRO A 77 1.27 15.23 -6.30
CA PRO A 77 0.68 16.24 -5.42
C PRO A 77 -0.03 17.28 -6.29
N LEU A 78 -1.26 17.64 -5.95
CA LEU A 78 -2.04 18.68 -6.64
C LEU A 78 -2.02 20.00 -5.85
N THR A 79 -2.15 19.90 -4.53
CA THR A 79 -2.00 21.00 -3.58
C THR A 79 -1.23 20.52 -2.35
N SER A 80 -0.99 21.38 -1.35
CA SER A 80 -0.41 20.93 -0.08
C SER A 80 -1.30 19.94 0.69
N GLN A 81 -2.59 19.87 0.36
CA GLN A 81 -3.55 18.97 0.99
C GLN A 81 -3.99 17.83 0.06
N ASP A 82 -4.02 18.04 -1.24
CA ASP A 82 -4.56 17.11 -2.22
C ASP A 82 -3.46 16.43 -3.01
N SER A 83 -3.60 15.13 -3.22
CA SER A 83 -2.67 14.31 -3.98
C SER A 83 -3.43 13.25 -4.77
N VAL A 84 -2.91 12.91 -5.94
CA VAL A 84 -3.43 11.85 -6.80
C VAL A 84 -2.32 10.83 -6.99
N THR A 85 -2.60 9.57 -6.68
CA THR A 85 -1.71 8.46 -6.99
C THR A 85 -2.31 7.65 -8.13
N ILE A 86 -1.54 7.37 -9.16
CA ILE A 86 -1.92 6.46 -10.24
C ILE A 86 -0.99 5.25 -10.15
N ASN A 87 -1.55 4.06 -10.00
CA ASN A 87 -0.81 2.81 -9.93
C ASN A 87 -1.32 1.84 -11.00
N ALA A 88 -0.44 1.39 -11.88
CA ALA A 88 -0.71 0.40 -12.90
C ALA A 88 0.12 -0.86 -12.61
N ILE A 89 -0.54 -2.02 -12.57
CA ILE A 89 0.10 -3.32 -12.41
C ILE A 89 -0.35 -4.19 -13.57
N VAL A 90 0.60 -4.76 -14.31
CA VAL A 90 0.35 -5.73 -15.37
C VAL A 90 1.08 -7.00 -15.02
N THR A 91 0.33 -8.06 -14.75
CA THR A 91 0.87 -9.39 -14.47
C THR A 91 0.49 -10.34 -15.58
N THR A 92 1.48 -11.00 -16.17
CA THR A 92 1.31 -12.05 -17.18
C THR A 92 1.79 -13.36 -16.60
N THR A 93 0.89 -14.33 -16.49
CA THR A 93 1.22 -15.68 -15.99
C THR A 93 0.82 -16.70 -17.05
N ASN A 94 1.73 -17.59 -17.41
CA ASN A 94 1.47 -18.66 -18.39
C ASN A 94 0.74 -18.15 -19.66
N ARG A 95 1.28 -17.09 -20.27
CA ARG A 95 0.77 -16.45 -21.51
C ARG A 95 -0.60 -15.75 -21.39
N ARG A 96 -1.19 -15.63 -20.20
CA ARG A 96 -2.38 -14.80 -19.96
C ARG A 96 -2.01 -13.57 -19.13
N GLY A 97 -2.30 -12.38 -19.66
CA GLY A 97 -2.08 -11.11 -19.00
C GLY A 97 -3.33 -10.58 -18.31
N VAL A 98 -3.18 -10.06 -17.10
CA VAL A 98 -4.19 -9.29 -16.38
C VAL A 98 -3.58 -7.94 -15.99
N GLY A 99 -4.27 -6.87 -16.37
CA GLY A 99 -3.93 -5.50 -15.98
C GLY A 99 -4.86 -4.98 -14.89
N LEU A 100 -4.29 -4.22 -13.97
CA LEU A 100 -4.97 -3.49 -12.91
C LEU A 100 -4.50 -2.03 -12.95
N LEU A 101 -5.43 -1.09 -13.07
CA LEU A 101 -5.17 0.34 -12.98
C LEU A 101 -5.94 0.89 -11.80
N THR A 102 -5.25 1.40 -10.79
CA THR A 102 -5.83 2.05 -9.63
C THR A 102 -5.48 3.53 -9.64
N THR A 103 -6.49 4.38 -9.68
CA THR A 103 -6.35 5.82 -9.51
C THR A 103 -6.91 6.21 -8.16
N SER A 104 -6.14 6.97 -7.40
CA SER A 104 -6.41 7.26 -6.01
C SER A 104 -6.35 8.76 -5.77
N PHE A 105 -7.44 9.36 -5.32
CA PHE A 105 -7.46 10.75 -4.88
C PHE A 105 -7.40 10.80 -3.36
N ARG A 106 -6.41 11.49 -2.79
CA ARG A 106 -6.24 11.67 -1.35
C ARG A 106 -6.28 13.15 -1.00
N ARG A 107 -7.03 13.50 0.03
CA ARG A 107 -7.12 14.86 0.59
C ARG A 107 -6.89 14.86 2.09
N ILE A 108 -5.99 15.71 2.53
CA ILE A 108 -5.73 16.02 3.94
C ILE A 108 -6.76 17.06 4.39
N LEU A 109 -7.67 16.67 5.28
CA LEU A 109 -8.70 17.57 5.82
C LEU A 109 -8.15 18.41 6.98
N SER A 110 -7.22 17.85 7.73
CA SER A 110 -6.63 18.43 8.94
C SER A 110 -5.30 17.73 9.21
N ASN A 111 -4.47 18.32 10.07
CA ASN A 111 -3.27 17.70 10.62
C ASN A 111 -3.54 16.35 11.32
N LEU A 112 -4.81 16.04 11.64
CA LEU A 112 -5.24 14.81 12.28
C LEU A 112 -5.98 13.84 11.37
N SER A 113 -6.46 14.26 10.21
CA SER A 113 -7.35 13.44 9.38
C SER A 113 -7.15 13.64 7.89
N TRP A 114 -7.26 12.55 7.15
CA TRP A 114 -7.26 12.55 5.70
C TRP A 114 -8.24 11.51 5.19
N PHE A 115 -8.72 11.70 3.97
CA PHE A 115 -9.49 10.68 3.27
C PHE A 115 -8.85 10.39 1.91
N ARG A 116 -9.12 9.22 1.38
CA ARG A 116 -8.69 8.76 0.07
C ARG A 116 -9.83 8.00 -0.60
N ILE A 117 -9.98 8.22 -1.89
CA ILE A 117 -10.93 7.54 -2.75
C ILE A 117 -10.11 6.81 -3.80
N ASP A 118 -10.35 5.52 -3.95
CA ASP A 118 -9.65 4.65 -4.88
C ASP A 118 -10.62 4.15 -5.93
N LEU A 119 -10.24 4.28 -7.19
CA LEU A 119 -10.95 3.76 -8.34
C LEU A 119 -10.04 2.74 -9.00
N THR A 120 -10.42 1.47 -8.99
CA THR A 120 -9.65 0.41 -9.65
C THR A 120 -10.41 -0.13 -10.82
N ILE A 121 -9.73 -0.23 -11.96
CA ILE A 121 -10.22 -0.81 -13.21
C ILE A 121 -9.32 -1.99 -13.55
N GLY A 122 -9.91 -3.09 -14.02
CA GLY A 122 -9.22 -4.34 -14.31
C GLY A 122 -10.26 -5.43 -14.49
N GLN A 123 -9.99 -6.62 -13.95
CA GLN A 123 -10.93 -7.75 -14.06
C GLN A 123 -12.30 -7.47 -13.43
N HIS A 124 -12.34 -6.72 -12.33
CA HIS A 124 -13.56 -6.26 -11.65
C HIS A 124 -13.37 -4.79 -11.24
N PRO A 125 -14.16 -3.85 -11.78
CA PRO A 125 -14.12 -2.48 -11.32
C PRO A 125 -14.45 -2.39 -9.83
N ASN A 126 -13.65 -1.64 -9.08
CA ASN A 126 -13.91 -1.39 -7.67
C ASN A 126 -13.76 0.10 -7.31
N VAL A 127 -14.50 0.49 -6.27
CA VAL A 127 -14.41 1.81 -5.66
C VAL A 127 -14.14 1.61 -4.17
N GLY A 128 -13.02 2.16 -3.71
CA GLY A 128 -12.59 2.17 -2.33
C GLY A 128 -12.72 3.57 -1.72
N PHE A 129 -13.11 3.62 -0.45
CA PHE A 129 -13.10 4.81 0.38
C PHE A 129 -12.28 4.49 1.61
N HIS A 130 -11.30 5.33 1.91
CA HIS A 130 -10.40 5.22 3.04
C HIS A 130 -10.48 6.52 3.82
N PHE A 131 -10.76 6.42 5.11
CA PHE A 131 -10.82 7.55 6.01
C PHE A 131 -9.93 7.27 7.21
N PHE A 132 -9.00 8.17 7.48
CA PHE A 132 -8.15 8.11 8.65
C PHE A 132 -8.39 9.33 9.52
N ARG A 133 -8.46 9.10 10.83
CA ARG A 133 -8.47 10.17 11.83
C ARG A 133 -7.72 9.75 13.08
N ARG A 134 -6.77 10.58 13.49
CA ARG A 134 -6.17 10.56 14.82
C ARG A 134 -7.14 11.22 15.81
N LEU A 135 -7.70 10.43 16.72
CA LEU A 135 -8.65 10.88 17.74
C LEU A 135 -7.92 11.52 18.93
N THR A 136 -6.82 10.90 19.35
CA THR A 136 -5.93 11.37 20.43
C THR A 136 -4.49 11.14 20.00
N GLN A 137 -3.49 11.71 20.68
CA GLN A 137 -2.07 11.48 20.35
C GLN A 137 -1.70 9.98 20.24
N LYS A 138 -2.33 9.13 21.05
CA LYS A 138 -2.12 7.67 21.09
C LYS A 138 -3.19 6.85 20.37
N LEU A 139 -4.31 7.46 19.95
CA LEU A 139 -5.48 6.76 19.41
C LEU A 139 -5.74 7.16 17.96
N GLN A 140 -5.74 6.17 17.08
CA GLN A 140 -5.96 6.34 15.65
C GLN A 140 -7.12 5.46 15.18
N ALA A 141 -7.96 5.99 14.31
CA ALA A 141 -9.06 5.27 13.70
C ALA A 141 -8.91 5.30 12.18
N ASN A 142 -9.13 4.15 11.55
CA ASN A 142 -9.21 3.99 10.11
C ASN A 142 -10.54 3.33 9.74
N VAL A 143 -11.15 3.81 8.68
CA VAL A 143 -12.36 3.23 8.09
C VAL A 143 -12.10 3.02 6.62
N ASN A 144 -12.21 1.77 6.17
CA ASN A 144 -12.02 1.38 4.78
C ASN A 144 -13.32 0.73 4.28
N THR A 145 -13.88 1.25 3.21
CA THR A 145 -15.09 0.73 2.58
C THR A 145 -14.78 0.46 1.12
N THR A 146 -15.07 -0.74 0.63
CA THR A 146 -14.80 -1.14 -0.74
C THR A 146 -16.06 -1.69 -1.38
N PHE A 147 -16.31 -1.29 -2.62
CA PHE A 147 -17.42 -1.74 -3.43
C PHE A 147 -16.86 -2.32 -4.73
N SER A 148 -17.13 -3.60 -4.99
CA SER A 148 -16.72 -4.26 -6.23
C SER A 148 -17.94 -4.56 -7.09
N LEU A 149 -17.81 -4.30 -8.39
CA LEU A 149 -18.84 -4.61 -9.39
C LEU A 149 -18.49 -5.92 -10.09
N LEU A 150 -19.46 -6.82 -10.22
CA LEU A 150 -19.30 -8.03 -11.02
C LEU A 150 -19.59 -7.71 -12.50
N ASN A 151 -18.89 -8.39 -13.40
CA ASN A 151 -19.09 -8.22 -14.85
C ASN A 151 -20.55 -8.44 -15.24
N GLY A 152 -21.13 -7.45 -15.92
CA GLY A 152 -22.54 -7.44 -16.35
C GLY A 152 -23.41 -6.34 -15.71
N GLY A 153 -22.88 -5.50 -14.83
CA GLY A 153 -23.54 -4.27 -14.35
C GLY A 153 -24.80 -4.45 -13.49
N LYS A 154 -25.27 -5.69 -13.29
CA LYS A 154 -26.56 -6.00 -12.64
C LYS A 154 -26.44 -6.46 -11.18
N ARG A 155 -25.23 -6.69 -10.66
CA ARG A 155 -25.01 -7.09 -9.25
C ARG A 155 -23.78 -6.41 -8.65
N LEU A 156 -23.99 -5.68 -7.55
CA LEU A 156 -22.92 -5.30 -6.60
C LEU A 156 -22.38 -6.61 -6.00
N ALA A 157 -21.11 -6.93 -6.29
CA ALA A 157 -20.56 -8.25 -6.03
C ALA A 157 -20.19 -8.43 -4.55
N THR A 158 -19.55 -7.40 -3.98
CA THR A 158 -19.09 -7.41 -2.59
C THR A 158 -18.94 -5.97 -2.11
N SER A 159 -19.70 -5.62 -1.07
CA SER A 159 -19.36 -4.50 -0.18
C SER A 159 -18.53 -5.06 0.98
N GLY A 160 -17.36 -4.49 1.20
CA GLY A 160 -16.52 -4.78 2.35
C GLY A 160 -16.34 -3.52 3.17
N PHE A 161 -16.73 -3.55 4.42
CA PHE A 161 -16.46 -2.47 5.37
C PHE A 161 -15.48 -2.99 6.42
N LEU A 162 -14.42 -2.24 6.65
CA LEU A 162 -13.38 -2.53 7.62
C LEU A 162 -13.16 -1.30 8.48
N PHE A 163 -13.61 -1.39 9.72
CA PHE A 163 -13.25 -0.44 10.75
C PHE A 163 -12.01 -0.93 11.46
N SER A 164 -11.06 -0.05 11.76
CA SER A 164 -9.94 -0.40 12.63
C SER A 164 -9.57 0.75 13.54
N ILE A 165 -9.26 0.39 14.78
CA ILE A 165 -8.81 1.32 15.80
C ILE A 165 -7.48 0.82 16.34
N THR A 166 -6.53 1.74 16.44
CA THR A 166 -5.16 1.45 16.86
C THR A 166 -4.83 2.36 18.04
N TYR A 167 -4.40 1.76 19.13
CA TYR A 167 -4.03 2.46 20.35
C TYR A 167 -2.60 2.14 20.74
N GLN A 168 -1.80 3.18 20.96
CA GLN A 168 -0.44 3.03 21.47
C GLN A 168 -0.49 3.00 23.00
N LEU A 169 -0.42 1.80 23.59
CA LEU A 169 -0.44 1.62 25.05
C LEU A 169 0.83 2.18 25.68
N ALA A 170 1.99 1.85 25.09
CA ALA A 170 3.30 2.31 25.51
C ALA A 170 4.16 2.62 24.28
N ASN A 171 5.34 3.23 24.47
CA ASN A 171 6.22 3.62 23.36
C ASN A 171 6.54 2.44 22.42
N ASN A 172 6.65 1.25 22.99
CA ASN A 172 7.00 0.02 22.29
C ASN A 172 5.82 -0.95 22.15
N LEU A 173 4.60 -0.56 22.54
CA LEU A 173 3.43 -1.45 22.55
C LEU A 173 2.22 -0.78 21.87
N THR A 174 1.77 -1.40 20.79
CA THR A 174 0.61 -0.95 20.01
C THR A 174 -0.43 -2.06 19.96
N SER A 175 -1.66 -1.74 20.34
CA SER A 175 -2.81 -2.61 20.09
C SER A 175 -3.59 -2.11 18.88
N SER A 176 -4.16 -3.03 18.12
CA SER A 176 -5.07 -2.73 17.03
C SER A 176 -6.25 -3.67 17.09
N LEU A 177 -7.46 -3.14 16.95
CA LEU A 177 -8.69 -3.89 16.81
C LEU A 177 -9.27 -3.58 15.44
N GLN A 178 -9.48 -4.62 14.64
CA GLN A 178 -10.05 -4.51 13.30
C GLN A 178 -11.37 -5.27 13.26
N TRP A 179 -12.41 -4.64 12.71
CA TRP A 179 -13.70 -5.24 12.49
C TRP A 179 -14.06 -5.14 11.02
N LYS A 180 -14.12 -6.29 10.36
CA LYS A 180 -14.56 -6.45 8.99
C LYS A 180 -16.00 -6.95 8.97
N THR A 181 -16.87 -6.26 8.25
CA THR A 181 -18.23 -6.71 7.93
C THR A 181 -18.38 -6.85 6.41
N GLY A 182 -19.18 -7.85 5.99
CA GLY A 182 -19.37 -8.24 4.59
C GLY A 182 -19.14 -9.75 4.40
N ARG A 183 -18.72 -10.16 3.20
CA ARG A 183 -18.31 -11.56 2.98
C ARG A 183 -17.01 -11.85 3.73
N GLY A 184 -17.07 -12.87 4.59
CA GLY A 184 -15.97 -13.23 5.49
C GLY A 184 -15.77 -12.22 6.62
N SER A 185 -16.86 -11.84 7.29
CA SER A 185 -16.81 -10.98 8.48
C SER A 185 -15.91 -11.58 9.56
N PHE A 186 -15.09 -10.73 10.17
CA PHE A 186 -14.25 -11.11 11.29
C PHE A 186 -13.97 -9.90 12.19
N MET A 187 -13.65 -10.19 13.44
CA MET A 187 -13.03 -9.28 14.38
C MET A 187 -11.62 -9.78 14.69
N LYS A 188 -10.61 -8.93 14.54
CA LYS A 188 -9.21 -9.27 14.76
C LYS A 188 -8.59 -8.30 15.76
N GLY A 189 -8.12 -8.83 16.88
CA GLY A 189 -7.25 -8.13 17.81
C GLY A 189 -5.80 -8.42 17.47
N ILE A 190 -4.96 -7.40 17.47
CA ILE A 190 -3.51 -7.50 17.26
C ILE A 190 -2.83 -6.71 18.37
N LEU A 191 -1.83 -7.31 18.99
CA LEU A 191 -0.96 -6.69 19.96
C LEU A 191 0.46 -6.82 19.45
N GLN A 192 1.10 -5.68 19.19
CA GLN A 192 2.45 -5.60 18.65
C GLN A 192 3.35 -4.91 19.66
N TYR A 193 4.39 -5.61 20.07
CA TYR A 193 5.49 -5.09 20.86
C TYR A 193 6.73 -5.02 19.99
N ASP A 194 7.34 -3.84 19.83
CA ASP A 194 8.59 -3.70 19.07
C ASP A 194 9.60 -2.91 19.91
N ASN A 195 10.77 -3.51 20.09
CA ASN A 195 11.91 -2.94 20.78
C ASN A 195 13.17 -3.26 19.97
N GLN A 196 14.30 -2.64 20.31
CA GLN A 196 15.55 -2.82 19.55
C GLN A 196 16.00 -4.29 19.47
N LYS A 197 15.72 -5.09 20.50
CA LYS A 197 16.12 -6.50 20.61
C LYS A 197 15.01 -7.50 20.27
N TRP A 198 13.75 -7.18 20.57
CA TRP A 198 12.62 -8.11 20.45
C TRP A 198 11.48 -7.43 19.69
N ALA A 199 10.91 -8.12 18.72
CA ALA A 199 9.66 -7.76 18.11
C ALA A 199 8.68 -8.93 18.28
N LEU A 200 7.61 -8.73 19.03
CA LEU A 200 6.58 -9.73 19.30
C LEU A 200 5.25 -9.25 18.74
N SER A 201 4.53 -10.11 18.04
CA SER A 201 3.21 -9.84 17.50
C SER A 201 2.28 -10.97 17.88
N SER A 202 1.22 -10.67 18.63
CA SER A 202 0.14 -11.60 18.92
C SER A 202 -1.11 -11.14 18.20
N ALA A 203 -1.80 -12.04 17.52
CA ALA A 203 -3.02 -11.75 16.79
C ALA A 203 -4.06 -12.82 17.06
N VAL A 204 -5.27 -12.40 17.42
CA VAL A 204 -6.42 -13.28 17.60
C VAL A 204 -7.52 -12.81 16.67
N GLN A 205 -8.00 -13.70 15.80
CA GLN A 205 -9.08 -13.42 14.87
C GLN A 205 -10.27 -14.32 15.18
N PHE A 206 -11.43 -13.71 15.35
CA PHE A 206 -12.73 -14.36 15.47
C PHE A 206 -13.53 -14.05 14.22
N GLY A 207 -13.83 -15.05 13.41
CA GLY A 207 -14.61 -14.88 12.19
C GLY A 207 -15.47 -16.09 11.91
N PHE A 208 -16.61 -15.86 11.25
CA PHE A 208 -17.55 -16.93 10.91
C PHE A 208 -16.92 -18.02 10.04
N THR A 209 -16.00 -17.62 9.14
CA THR A 209 -15.32 -18.57 8.24
C THR A 209 -14.01 -19.08 8.84
N ASN A 210 -13.24 -18.20 9.50
CA ASN A 210 -11.92 -18.52 10.01
C ASN A 210 -11.70 -17.84 11.37
N THR A 211 -11.49 -18.65 12.39
CA THR A 211 -11.07 -18.25 13.74
C THR A 211 -9.71 -18.86 14.03
N PHE A 212 -8.73 -18.04 14.41
CA PHE A 212 -7.38 -18.50 14.73
C PHE A 212 -6.68 -17.55 15.71
N GLY A 213 -5.67 -18.07 16.41
CA GLY A 213 -4.74 -17.28 17.20
C GLY A 213 -3.32 -17.52 16.67
N ALA A 214 -2.57 -16.45 16.46
CA ALA A 214 -1.18 -16.54 16.02
C ALA A 214 -0.29 -15.68 16.89
N ILE A 215 0.90 -16.17 17.18
CA ILE A 215 1.96 -15.47 17.89
C ILE A 215 3.22 -15.58 17.06
N ASP A 216 3.76 -14.43 16.67
CA ASP A 216 5.03 -14.29 15.98
C ASP A 216 6.02 -13.57 16.88
N GLY A 217 7.26 -14.04 16.93
CA GLY A 217 8.33 -13.46 17.70
C GLY A 217 9.60 -13.41 16.86
N VAL A 218 10.16 -12.22 16.70
CA VAL A 218 11.46 -12.00 16.07
C VAL A 218 12.43 -11.47 17.11
N TYR A 219 13.50 -12.21 17.33
CA TYR A 219 14.64 -11.77 18.11
C TYR A 219 15.72 -11.24 17.16
N ARG A 220 16.10 -9.98 17.33
CA ARG A 220 17.10 -9.29 16.51
C ARG A 220 18.46 -9.36 17.20
N PHE A 221 19.40 -10.12 16.64
CA PHE A 221 20.78 -10.07 17.11
C PHE A 221 21.46 -8.84 16.51
N PRO A 222 22.23 -8.05 17.30
CA PRO A 222 23.01 -6.97 16.74
C PRO A 222 24.10 -7.53 15.80
N GLY A 223 23.92 -7.33 14.48
CA GLY A 223 24.98 -7.48 13.49
C GLY A 223 25.14 -8.84 12.78
N VAL A 224 24.29 -9.86 13.02
CA VAL A 224 24.54 -11.18 12.40
C VAL A 224 23.30 -11.83 11.78
N CYS A 225 22.15 -11.94 12.47
CA CYS A 225 20.94 -12.62 11.96
C CYS A 225 19.68 -12.24 12.78
N ASN A 226 18.49 -12.48 12.24
CA ASN A 226 17.22 -12.39 12.97
C ASN A 226 16.63 -13.80 13.15
N LEU A 227 16.32 -14.20 14.39
CA LEU A 227 15.61 -15.45 14.65
C LEU A 227 14.12 -15.18 14.68
N ARG A 228 13.36 -15.81 13.78
CA ARG A 228 11.90 -15.70 13.69
C ARG A 228 11.26 -17.00 14.13
N CYS A 229 10.33 -16.92 15.06
CA CYS A 229 9.47 -18.01 15.49
C CYS A 229 8.01 -17.59 15.23
N SER A 230 7.21 -18.48 14.67
CA SER A 230 5.81 -18.22 14.37
C SER A 230 4.98 -19.43 14.78
N LEU A 231 3.94 -19.19 15.56
CA LEU A 231 2.95 -20.18 16.00
C LEU A 231 1.58 -19.71 15.53
N LYS A 232 0.81 -20.57 14.89
CA LYS A 232 -0.49 -20.25 14.28
C LYS A 232 -1.51 -21.34 14.59
#